data_AF-A0A2I0QN14-F1
#
_entry.id   AF-A0A2I0QN14-F1
#
_cell.length_a   1.000
_cell.length_b   1.000
_cell.length_c   1.000
_cell.angle_alpha   90.00
_cell.angle_beta   90.00
_cell.angle_gamma   90.00
#
_symmetry.space_group_name_H-M   'P 1'
#
loop_
_entity.id
_entity.type
_entity.pdbx_description
1 polymer ?
#
loop_
_entity_poly.entity_id
_entity_poly.type
_entity_poly.pdbx_seq_one_letter_code
_entity_poly.pdbx_strand_id
1 'polypeptide(L)'
;MNPGYKGVYHNFGALLSELERYDEAEKAYRKAIEINPDDVYSYSNLGFLFYDLKRFDEAKQEILKARELFKKGGEFLAEEEIVEMVKDCDEILDEISKTKN
;
A
#
# COMPACT_ATOMS: atom_id res chain seq x y z
N MET A 1 3.11 -16.62 -18.83
CA MET A 1 2.20 -15.98 -17.85
C MET A 1 1.67 -14.71 -18.50
N ASN A 2 0.36 -14.46 -18.45
CA ASN A 2 -0.29 -13.37 -19.19
C ASN A 2 -0.06 -12.01 -18.47
N PRO A 3 0.53 -10.99 -19.12
CA PRO A 3 0.88 -9.71 -18.50
C PRO A 3 -0.31 -8.93 -17.90
N GLY A 4 -1.55 -9.23 -18.31
CA GLY A 4 -2.77 -8.58 -17.81
C GLY A 4 -3.20 -8.98 -16.39
N TYR A 5 -2.54 -9.95 -15.75
CA TYR A 5 -2.94 -10.44 -14.42
C TYR A 5 -2.29 -9.69 -13.25
N LYS A 6 -1.24 -8.89 -13.49
CA LYS A 6 -0.47 -8.24 -12.41
C LYS A 6 -1.26 -7.18 -11.63
N GLY A 7 -2.23 -6.51 -12.26
CA GLY A 7 -3.01 -5.43 -11.63
C GLY A 7 -4.39 -5.82 -11.11
N VAL A 8 -4.80 -7.09 -11.24
CA VAL A 8 -6.19 -7.49 -10.94
C VAL A 8 -6.44 -7.56 -9.43
N TYR A 9 -5.45 -8.03 -8.65
CA TYR A 9 -5.64 -8.27 -7.22
C TYR A 9 -5.62 -6.99 -6.38
N HIS A 10 -4.83 -5.97 -6.71
CA HIS A 10 -4.87 -4.70 -5.97
C HIS A 10 -6.17 -3.93 -6.22
N ASN A 11 -6.65 -3.91 -7.47
CA ASN A 11 -7.94 -3.28 -7.80
C ASN A 11 -9.11 -4.01 -7.14
N PHE A 12 -9.02 -5.34 -7.08
CA PHE A 12 -10.00 -6.14 -6.34
C PHE A 12 -9.96 -5.86 -4.84
N GLY A 13 -8.77 -5.74 -4.24
CA GLY A 13 -8.62 -5.33 -2.84
C GLY A 13 -9.21 -3.94 -2.57
N ALA A 14 -8.96 -2.97 -3.46
CA ALA A 14 -9.51 -1.62 -3.35
C ALA A 14 -11.04 -1.63 -3.37
N LEU A 15 -11.64 -2.35 -4.33
CA LEU A 15 -13.09 -2.50 -4.39
C LEU A 15 -13.66 -3.15 -3.12
N LEU A 16 -12.97 -4.16 -2.56
CA LEU A 16 -13.41 -4.80 -1.32
C LEU A 16 -13.29 -3.85 -0.11
N SER A 17 -12.27 -3.01 -0.07
CA SER A 17 -12.09 -1.99 0.96
C SER A 17 -13.22 -0.95 0.94
N GLU A 18 -13.57 -0.47 -0.26
CA GLU A 18 -14.71 0.45 -0.47
C GLU A 18 -16.06 -0.17 -0.08
N LEU A 19 -16.17 -1.51 -0.15
CA LEU A 19 -17.33 -2.27 0.30
C LEU A 19 -17.27 -2.64 1.80
N GLU A 20 -16.30 -2.10 2.55
CA GLU A 20 -16.03 -2.39 3.97
C GLU A 20 -15.77 -3.89 4.27
N ARG A 21 -15.42 -4.66 3.23
CA ARG A 21 -15.07 -6.10 3.34
C ARG A 21 -13.59 -6.25 3.67
N TYR A 22 -13.18 -5.68 4.79
CA TYR A 22 -11.78 -5.46 5.16
C TYR A 22 -10.95 -6.75 5.22
N ASP A 23 -11.47 -7.83 5.79
CA ASP A 23 -10.76 -9.12 5.86
C ASP A 23 -10.46 -9.71 4.46
N GLU A 24 -11.34 -9.46 3.50
CA GLU A 24 -11.17 -9.92 2.12
C GLU A 24 -10.25 -8.99 1.34
N ALA A 25 -10.34 -7.68 1.60
CA ALA A 25 -9.42 -6.69 1.05
C ALA A 25 -7.98 -7.00 1.47
N GLU A 26 -7.73 -7.26 2.75
CA GLU A 26 -6.42 -7.66 3.27
C GLU A 26 -5.89 -8.90 2.52
N LYS A 27 -6.71 -9.94 2.37
CA LYS A 27 -6.31 -11.16 1.63
C LYS A 27 -5.98 -10.86 0.17
N ALA A 28 -6.75 -10.01 -0.49
CA ALA A 28 -6.53 -9.63 -1.88
C ALA A 28 -5.21 -8.86 -2.06
N TYR A 29 -4.93 -7.87 -1.20
CA TYR A 29 -3.67 -7.13 -1.23
C TYR A 29 -2.46 -8.02 -0.92
N ARG A 30 -2.56 -8.87 0.11
CA ARG A 30 -1.48 -9.84 0.41
C ARG A 30 -1.22 -10.78 -0.76
N LYS A 31 -2.27 -11.20 -1.48
CA LYS A 31 -2.11 -12.03 -2.68
C LYS A 31 -1.46 -11.26 -3.83
N ALA A 32 -1.80 -10.00 -4.02
CA ALA A 32 -1.15 -9.13 -4.99
C ALA A 32 0.35 -9.00 -4.70
N ILE A 33 0.72 -8.78 -3.44
CA ILE A 33 2.11 -8.72 -2.97
C ILE A 33 2.84 -10.06 -3.19
N GLU A 34 2.20 -11.20 -2.92
CA GLU A 34 2.79 -12.53 -3.16
C GLU A 34 3.11 -12.75 -4.65
N ILE A 35 2.23 -12.26 -5.54
CA ILE A 35 2.39 -12.38 -7.00
C ILE A 35 3.41 -11.38 -7.53
N ASN A 36 3.40 -10.16 -7.01
CA ASN A 36 4.31 -9.08 -7.37
C ASN A 36 4.82 -8.36 -6.12
N PRO A 37 5.97 -8.79 -5.58
CA PRO A 37 6.55 -8.19 -4.37
C PRO A 37 6.99 -6.73 -4.52
N ASP A 38 7.00 -6.20 -5.76
CA ASP A 38 7.30 -4.80 -6.08
C ASP A 38 6.02 -3.98 -6.40
N ASP A 39 4.81 -4.52 -6.17
CA ASP A 39 3.55 -3.79 -6.38
C ASP A 39 3.33 -2.73 -5.28
N VAL A 40 3.80 -1.52 -5.54
CA VAL A 40 3.77 -0.44 -4.56
C VAL A 40 2.35 -0.07 -4.13
N TYR A 41 1.39 -0.12 -5.06
CA TYR A 41 -0.01 0.20 -4.76
C TYR A 41 -0.64 -0.79 -3.78
N SER A 42 -0.26 -2.07 -3.85
CA SER A 42 -0.75 -3.08 -2.91
C SER A 42 -0.23 -2.83 -1.49
N TYR A 43 1.03 -2.42 -1.33
CA TYR A 43 1.58 -2.04 -0.02
C TYR A 43 0.93 -0.77 0.54
N SER A 44 0.78 0.27 -0.29
CA SER A 44 0.11 1.51 0.13
C SER A 44 -1.31 1.23 0.60
N ASN A 45 -2.12 0.54 -0.22
CA ASN A 45 -3.52 0.27 0.09
C ASN A 45 -3.69 -0.65 1.31
N LEU A 46 -2.79 -1.64 1.49
CA LEU A 46 -2.80 -2.46 2.69
C LEU A 46 -2.42 -1.66 3.94
N GLY A 47 -1.48 -0.72 3.81
CA GLY A 47 -1.11 0.22 4.86
C GLY A 47 -2.26 1.12 5.29
N PHE A 48 -2.99 1.71 4.33
CA PHE A 48 -4.20 2.50 4.59
C PHE A 48 -5.30 1.67 5.26
N LEU A 49 -5.56 0.47 4.74
CA LEU A 49 -6.53 -0.45 5.34
C LEU A 49 -6.20 -0.72 6.81
N PHE A 50 -4.93 -0.98 7.14
CA PHE A 50 -4.52 -1.16 8.53
C PHE A 50 -4.63 0.11 9.36
N TYR A 51 -4.38 1.29 8.79
CA TYR A 51 -4.57 2.56 9.46
C TYR A 51 -6.03 2.77 9.86
N ASP A 52 -6.97 2.54 8.92
CA ASP A 52 -8.42 2.65 9.16
C ASP A 52 -8.89 1.65 10.23
N LEU A 53 -8.32 0.44 10.23
CA LEU A 53 -8.55 -0.58 11.25
C LEU A 53 -7.81 -0.32 12.58
N LYS A 54 -7.07 0.79 12.71
CA LYS A 54 -6.24 1.16 13.87
C LYS A 54 -5.14 0.16 14.22
N ARG A 55 -4.75 -0.68 13.25
CA ARG A 55 -3.63 -1.63 13.31
C ARG A 55 -2.32 -0.93 12.96
N PHE A 56 -1.95 0.05 13.77
CA PHE A 56 -0.92 1.03 13.44
C PHE A 56 0.49 0.45 13.23
N ASP A 57 0.86 -0.64 13.92
CA ASP A 57 2.15 -1.29 13.69
C ASP A 57 2.25 -1.92 12.31
N GLU A 58 1.18 -2.58 11.87
CA GLU A 58 1.10 -3.22 10.56
C GLU A 58 1.00 -2.15 9.48
N ALA A 59 0.17 -1.11 9.68
CA ALA A 59 0.10 0.05 8.79
C ALA A 59 1.49 0.66 8.54
N LYS A 60 2.25 0.91 9.62
CA LYS A 60 3.61 1.44 9.53
C LYS A 60 4.54 0.53 8.72
N GLN A 61 4.46 -0.79 8.90
CA GLN A 61 5.30 -1.73 8.16
C GLN A 61 5.04 -1.66 6.66
N GLU A 62 3.77 -1.70 6.25
CA GLU A 62 3.41 -1.70 4.83
C GLU A 62 3.69 -0.34 4.17
N ILE A 63 3.40 0.78 4.84
CA ILE A 63 3.72 2.13 4.34
C ILE A 63 5.23 2.34 4.19
N LEU A 64 6.04 1.84 5.13
CA LEU A 64 7.50 1.89 4.99
C LEU A 64 7.98 1.10 3.78
N LYS A 65 7.35 -0.04 3.49
CA LYS A 65 7.69 -0.87 2.35
C LYS A 65 7.30 -0.19 1.03
N ALA A 66 6.10 0.40 0.97
CA ALA A 66 5.65 1.20 -0.17
C ALA A 66 6.65 2.34 -0.45
N ARG A 67 7.02 3.10 0.57
CA ARG A 67 7.99 4.20 0.47
C ARG A 67 9.37 3.75 -0.01
N GLU A 68 9.86 2.59 0.45
CA GLU A 68 11.12 1.99 -0.03
C GLU A 68 11.02 1.65 -1.52
N LEU A 69 9.93 1.02 -1.93
CA LEU A 69 9.70 0.61 -3.31
C LEU A 69 9.50 1.81 -4.25
N PHE A 70 8.83 2.88 -3.84
CA PHE A 70 8.75 4.11 -4.64
C PHE A 70 10.14 4.70 -4.93
N LYS A 71 11.02 4.72 -3.91
CA LYS A 71 12.40 5.19 -4.07
C LYS A 71 13.24 4.29 -4.98
N LYS A 72 12.96 2.98 -4.98
CA LYS A 72 13.68 1.98 -5.77
C LYS A 72 13.16 1.84 -7.21
N GLY A 73 11.84 1.89 -7.39
CA GLY A 73 11.13 1.78 -8.66
C GLY A 73 11.09 3.08 -9.47
N GLY A 74 11.61 4.16 -8.89
CA GLY A 74 11.70 5.48 -9.49
C GLY A 74 12.53 5.59 -10.77
N GLU A 75 13.13 4.52 -11.27
CA GLU A 75 13.71 4.49 -12.61
C GLU A 75 12.65 4.56 -13.73
N PHE A 76 11.35 4.34 -13.43
CA PHE A 76 10.26 4.31 -14.43
C PHE A 76 9.10 5.28 -14.19
N LEU A 77 9.02 5.93 -13.02
CA LEU A 77 8.01 6.95 -12.70
C LEU A 77 8.62 8.36 -12.78
N ALA A 78 7.80 9.39 -13.00
CA ALA A 78 8.31 10.76 -12.97
C ALA A 78 8.78 11.11 -11.54
N GLU A 79 9.90 11.83 -11.40
CA GLU A 79 10.43 12.23 -10.10
C GLU A 79 9.39 12.96 -9.24
N GLU A 80 8.53 13.76 -9.86
CA GLU A 80 7.44 14.49 -9.23
C GLU A 80 6.41 13.55 -8.58
N GLU A 81 6.02 12.47 -9.26
CA GLU A 81 5.06 11.48 -8.73
C GLU A 81 5.63 10.73 -7.52
N ILE A 82 6.93 10.42 -7.55
CA ILE A 82 7.62 9.73 -6.45
C ILE A 82 7.67 10.63 -5.22
N VAL A 83 7.95 11.93 -5.40
CA VAL A 83 8.02 12.90 -4.30
C VAL A 83 6.66 13.05 -3.62
N GLU A 84 5.58 13.14 -4.40
CA GLU A 84 4.21 13.23 -3.86
C GLU A 84 3.84 11.97 -3.07
N MET A 85 4.04 10.78 -3.63
CA MET A 85 3.69 9.53 -2.97
C MET A 85 4.52 9.26 -1.70
N VAL A 86 5.80 9.65 -1.69
CA VAL A 86 6.65 9.56 -0.50
C VAL A 86 6.17 10.54 0.58
N LYS A 87 5.70 11.73 0.20
CA LYS A 87 5.13 12.72 1.13
C LYS A 87 3.88 12.18 1.81
N ASP A 88 2.96 11.57 1.06
CA ASP A 88 1.76 10.95 1.62
C ASP A 88 2.11 9.84 2.63
N CYS A 89 3.10 9.01 2.29
CA CYS A 89 3.61 8.00 3.22
C CYS A 89 4.16 8.63 4.51
N ASP A 90 4.93 9.71 4.40
CA ASP A 90 5.53 10.39 5.55
C ASP A 90 4.47 11.06 6.45
N GLU A 91 3.40 11.61 5.87
CA GLU A 91 2.27 12.18 6.60
C GLU A 91 1.55 11.12 7.45
N ILE A 92 1.22 9.96 6.85
CA ILE A 92 0.58 8.85 7.58
C ILE A 92 1.48 8.34 8.70
N LEU A 93 2.79 8.22 8.45
CA LEU A 93 3.74 7.77 9.46
C LEU A 93 3.82 8.75 10.64
N ASP A 94 3.74 10.05 10.38
CA ASP A 94 3.68 11.08 11.41
C ASP A 94 2.37 10.98 12.23
N GLU A 95 1.22 10.81 11.58
CA GLU A 95 -0.07 10.60 12.26
C GLU A 95 -0.08 9.34 13.16
N ILE A 96 0.44 8.22 12.64
CA ILE A 96 0.63 6.99 13.41
C ILE A 96 1.50 7.25 14.65
N SER A 97 2.58 8.02 14.49
CA SER A 97 3.51 8.32 15.59
C SER A 97 2.85 9.15 16.68
N LYS A 98 1.98 10.10 16.31
CA LYS A 98 1.22 10.95 17.23
C LYS A 98 0.15 10.16 17.98
N THR A 99 -0.47 9.18 17.35
CA THR A 99 -1.56 8.37 17.93
C THR A 99 -1.06 7.38 18.99
N LYS A 100 0.23 7.05 18.98
CA LYS A 100 0.86 6.13 19.94
C LYS A 100 1.47 6.81 21.18
N ASN A 101 1.52 8.14 21.21
CA ASN A 101 2.00 8.95 22.33
C ASN A 101 0.85 9.54 23.14
#